data_AF-Q8BNK4-F1
#
_entry.id   AF-Q8BNK4-F1
#
_cell.length_a   1.000
_cell.length_b   1.000
_cell.length_c   1.000
_cell.angle_alpha   90.00
_cell.angle_beta   90.00
_cell.angle_gamma   90.00
#
_symmetry.space_group_name_H-M   'P 1'
#
loop_
_entity.id
_entity.type
_entity.pdbx_description
1 polymer ?
#
loop_
_entity_poly.entity_id
_entity_poly.type
_entity_poly.pdbx_seq_one_letter_code
_entity_poly.pdbx_strand_id
1 'polypeptide(L)'
;ELEEEDENLPIQEVSFDPEKAQCCIVENGQILTHGSGGKGYGLASTGVTSGCYQWKFYIVKENRGNEGTCVGVSRWPVHDFNHRTTSDMWLYRAYSGNLYHNGEQTLTLSSFTQGDFITCVLDMEARTISFGKNGEEPKLAFEDVDAAELYPCVMFYSSNPGEKVKICDMQMRGTPRDLLPGDPICSPVAAVLAEATIQLIRILHRTDRWTYCINKKMMERLHKIKICIKESGQKLKKSRSVQSREENEMREEKENKEEEKGKHNRHGLADLSEPQLRTLCIEVWPVLAVIGGVDAGLRVGGRCVHKQTGRHATLLGVVKEGSTSAKVQWDEAEITIRYDVLCYAFNREVFDGEMGNCPWTVSNNVL
;
A
#
# COMPACT_ATOMS: atom_id res chain seq x y z
N GLU A 1 1.41 -21.36 13.35
CA GLU A 1 2.38 -21.39 12.24
C GLU A 1 1.62 -21.86 11.03
N LEU A 2 1.20 -20.92 10.19
CA LEU A 2 0.70 -21.22 8.86
C LEU A 2 1.86 -20.79 7.96
N GLU A 3 2.48 -21.76 7.30
CA GLU A 3 3.49 -21.53 6.28
C GLU A 3 2.85 -20.65 5.20
N GLU A 4 3.40 -19.45 4.99
CA GLU A 4 3.10 -18.65 3.81
C GLU A 4 3.56 -19.48 2.61
N GLU A 5 2.61 -20.07 1.86
CA GLU A 5 2.90 -20.65 0.56
C GLU A 5 3.49 -19.54 -0.31
N ASP A 6 4.79 -19.61 -0.58
CA ASP A 6 5.50 -18.73 -1.50
C ASP A 6 4.79 -18.78 -2.87
N GLU A 7 3.96 -17.78 -3.18
CA GLU A 7 3.31 -17.55 -4.48
C GLU A 7 4.34 -17.15 -5.57
N ASN A 8 5.60 -17.56 -5.44
CA ASN A 8 6.65 -17.28 -6.40
C ASN A 8 6.66 -18.38 -7.46
N LEU A 9 6.23 -18.05 -8.67
CA LEU A 9 6.30 -18.97 -9.79
C LEU A 9 7.77 -19.09 -10.24
N PRO A 10 8.40 -20.28 -10.16
CA PRO A 10 9.75 -20.46 -10.66
C PRO A 10 9.74 -20.24 -12.17
N ILE A 11 10.52 -19.26 -12.62
CA ILE A 11 10.77 -19.07 -14.04
C ILE A 11 11.93 -20.00 -14.43
N GLN A 12 11.85 -20.50 -15.66
CA GLN A 12 12.89 -21.23 -16.39
C GLN A 12 14.33 -20.84 -16.01
N GLU A 13 15.25 -21.81 -16.04
CA GLU A 13 16.66 -21.63 -15.69
C GLU A 13 17.27 -20.36 -16.33
N VAL A 14 17.56 -19.36 -15.50
CA VAL A 14 18.21 -18.12 -15.93
C VAL A 14 19.63 -18.40 -16.41
N SER A 15 20.00 -17.82 -17.55
CA SER A 15 21.31 -17.98 -18.19
C SER A 15 21.81 -16.67 -18.78
N PHE A 16 23.13 -16.54 -18.90
CA PHE A 16 23.80 -15.48 -19.66
C PHE A 16 23.76 -15.79 -21.16
N ASP A 17 23.61 -14.74 -21.95
CA ASP A 17 23.59 -14.81 -23.40
C ASP A 17 25.01 -14.58 -23.96
N PRO A 18 25.60 -15.55 -24.67
CA PRO A 18 26.90 -15.38 -25.31
C PRO A 18 26.94 -14.24 -26.33
N GLU A 19 25.82 -13.90 -26.97
CA GLU A 19 25.72 -12.81 -27.95
C GLU A 19 25.61 -11.44 -27.29
N LYS A 20 25.21 -11.38 -26.00
CA LYS A 20 25.14 -10.16 -25.20
C LYS A 20 26.30 -10.04 -24.20
N ALA A 21 27.43 -10.65 -24.53
CA ALA A 21 28.65 -10.63 -23.72
C ALA A 21 29.81 -9.96 -24.48
N GLN A 22 30.54 -9.08 -23.80
CA GLN A 22 31.72 -8.38 -24.30
C GLN A 22 32.90 -8.68 -23.37
N CYS A 23 34.02 -9.13 -23.92
CA CYS A 23 35.23 -9.50 -23.16
C CYS A 23 34.96 -10.51 -22.02
N CYS A 24 33.91 -11.33 -22.15
CA CYS A 24 33.49 -12.32 -21.17
C CYS A 24 33.18 -13.65 -21.87
N ILE A 25 33.20 -14.74 -21.10
CA ILE A 25 32.87 -16.09 -21.56
C ILE A 25 31.75 -16.63 -20.69
N VAL A 26 30.72 -17.20 -21.33
CA VAL A 26 29.63 -17.87 -20.64
C VAL A 26 30.00 -19.35 -20.42
N GLU A 27 30.08 -19.77 -19.16
CA GLU A 27 30.36 -21.14 -18.75
C GLU A 27 29.05 -21.81 -18.27
N ASN A 28 28.69 -22.95 -18.88
CA ASN A 28 27.50 -23.75 -18.54
C ASN A 28 26.19 -22.92 -18.51
N GLY A 29 26.10 -21.84 -19.27
CA GLY A 29 24.95 -20.92 -19.31
C GLY A 29 24.80 -20.02 -18.07
N GLN A 30 25.13 -20.49 -16.87
CA GLN A 30 24.83 -19.78 -15.62
C GLN A 30 25.98 -18.94 -15.07
N ILE A 31 27.21 -19.14 -15.54
CA ILE A 31 28.39 -18.44 -15.03
C ILE A 31 28.95 -17.52 -16.10
N LEU A 32 29.12 -16.25 -15.77
CA LEU A 32 29.88 -15.30 -16.58
C LEU A 32 31.30 -15.19 -16.03
N THR A 33 32.28 -15.45 -16.88
CA THR A 33 33.71 -15.35 -16.55
C THR A 33 34.34 -14.19 -17.30
N HIS A 34 35.03 -13.30 -16.58
CA HIS A 34 35.77 -12.21 -17.17
C HIS A 34 36.96 -12.73 -18.01
N GLY A 35 36.97 -12.38 -19.29
CA GLY A 35 37.93 -12.84 -20.28
C GLY A 35 39.01 -11.81 -20.60
N SER A 36 39.82 -12.11 -21.61
CA SER A 36 40.80 -11.17 -22.16
C SER A 36 40.11 -10.07 -22.98
N GLY A 37 40.66 -8.85 -22.97
CA GLY A 37 40.12 -7.72 -23.77
C GLY A 37 39.93 -6.43 -22.96
N GLY A 38 40.32 -6.42 -21.69
CA GLY A 38 40.07 -5.31 -20.78
C GLY A 38 38.68 -5.44 -20.15
N LYS A 39 38.07 -4.32 -19.78
CA LYS A 39 36.75 -4.30 -19.14
C LYS A 39 35.70 -5.02 -20.01
N GLY A 40 34.75 -5.68 -19.36
CA GLY A 40 33.73 -6.48 -20.03
C GLY A 40 32.39 -6.46 -19.32
N TYR A 41 31.37 -6.98 -19.99
CA TYR A 41 30.05 -7.19 -19.41
C TYR A 41 29.38 -8.42 -20.00
N GLY A 42 28.31 -8.90 -19.36
CA GLY A 42 27.42 -9.91 -19.91
C GLY A 42 26.01 -9.75 -19.36
N LEU A 43 25.03 -9.91 -20.24
CA LEU A 43 23.60 -9.83 -19.93
C LEU A 43 22.98 -11.22 -19.96
N ALA A 44 21.89 -11.40 -19.21
CA ALA A 44 21.06 -12.58 -19.29
C ALA A 44 20.33 -12.68 -20.64
N SER A 45 19.96 -13.91 -21.01
CA SER A 45 19.21 -14.22 -22.22
C SER A 45 17.82 -13.59 -22.23
N THR A 46 17.13 -13.65 -21.08
CA THR A 46 15.75 -13.20 -20.93
C THR A 46 15.69 -11.81 -20.30
N GLY A 47 15.00 -10.88 -20.98
CA GLY A 47 14.70 -9.55 -20.47
C GLY A 47 13.39 -9.53 -19.68
N VAL A 48 13.26 -8.55 -18.79
CA VAL A 48 12.07 -8.29 -17.98
C VAL A 48 11.40 -7.02 -18.50
N THR A 49 10.12 -7.12 -18.89
CA THR A 49 9.35 -6.01 -19.49
C THR A 49 8.22 -5.49 -18.60
N SER A 50 7.79 -6.27 -17.61
CA SER A 50 6.63 -5.99 -16.75
C SER A 50 6.71 -6.82 -15.48
N GLY A 51 5.93 -6.47 -14.44
CA GLY A 51 5.87 -7.21 -13.18
C GLY A 51 7.10 -7.03 -12.29
N CYS A 52 7.19 -7.87 -11.25
CA CYS A 52 8.28 -7.84 -10.26
C CYS A 52 9.07 -9.15 -10.30
N TYR A 53 10.37 -9.05 -10.49
CA TYR A 53 11.27 -10.18 -10.68
C TYR A 53 12.38 -10.14 -9.64
N GLN A 54 12.71 -11.30 -9.10
CA GLN A 54 13.80 -11.48 -8.16
C GLN A 54 14.74 -12.55 -8.67
N TRP A 55 16.05 -12.32 -8.57
CA TRP A 55 17.08 -13.34 -8.82
C TRP A 55 18.28 -13.10 -7.91
N LYS A 56 19.28 -13.99 -7.97
CA LYS A 56 20.51 -13.85 -7.22
C LYS A 56 21.73 -13.92 -8.12
N PHE A 57 22.73 -13.11 -7.78
CA PHE A 57 24.10 -13.26 -8.23
C PHE A 57 24.94 -13.89 -7.12
N TYR A 58 25.69 -14.93 -7.45
CA TYR A 58 26.66 -15.54 -6.56
C TYR A 58 28.07 -15.24 -7.06
N ILE A 59 28.90 -14.64 -6.20
CA ILE A 59 30.27 -14.24 -6.58
C ILE A 59 31.19 -15.46 -6.44
N VAL A 60 31.37 -16.20 -7.54
CA VAL A 60 32.12 -17.45 -7.59
C VAL A 60 33.62 -17.22 -7.37
N LYS A 61 34.18 -16.19 -8.02
CA LYS A 61 35.60 -15.86 -7.93
C LYS A 61 35.81 -14.35 -8.01
N GLU A 62 36.56 -13.80 -7.06
CA GLU A 62 36.91 -12.38 -6.98
C GLU A 62 38.23 -12.18 -6.22
N ASN A 63 38.88 -11.04 -6.42
CA ASN A 63 40.07 -10.59 -5.71
C ASN A 63 39.65 -9.82 -4.45
N ARG A 64 39.58 -10.52 -3.31
CA ARG A 64 39.15 -9.94 -2.02
C ARG A 64 39.93 -8.66 -1.66
N GLY A 65 39.22 -7.56 -1.42
CA GLY A 65 39.80 -6.26 -1.08
C GLY A 65 40.31 -5.47 -2.28
N ASN A 66 40.10 -5.96 -3.50
CA ASN A 66 40.36 -5.25 -4.75
C ASN A 66 39.38 -5.74 -5.84
N GLU A 67 38.10 -5.82 -5.49
CA GLU A 67 37.07 -6.38 -6.35
C GLU A 67 36.92 -5.55 -7.63
N GLY A 68 36.68 -6.23 -8.75
CA GLY A 68 36.54 -5.69 -10.10
C GLY A 68 35.11 -5.74 -10.65
N THR A 69 34.14 -6.19 -9.85
CA THR A 69 32.79 -6.54 -10.33
C THR A 69 31.72 -5.51 -9.95
N CYS A 70 30.78 -5.27 -10.86
CA CYS A 70 29.46 -4.71 -10.58
C CYS A 70 28.36 -5.68 -11.04
N VAL A 71 27.25 -5.72 -10.31
CA VAL A 71 26.05 -6.50 -10.67
C VAL A 71 24.84 -5.57 -10.77
N GLY A 72 23.83 -5.94 -11.55
CA GLY A 72 22.61 -5.14 -11.66
C GLY A 72 21.78 -5.47 -12.89
N VAL A 73 21.29 -4.44 -13.58
CA VAL A 73 20.47 -4.56 -14.79
C VAL A 73 20.94 -3.60 -15.89
N SER A 74 20.69 -3.97 -17.15
CA SER A 74 21.10 -3.21 -18.32
C SER A 74 20.03 -3.20 -19.41
N ARG A 75 20.00 -2.11 -20.17
CA ARG A 75 19.37 -2.05 -21.51
C ARG A 75 20.13 -2.92 -22.50
N TRP A 76 19.47 -3.25 -23.61
CA TRP A 76 20.09 -3.84 -24.80
C TRP A 76 19.60 -3.11 -26.06
N PRO A 77 20.48 -2.72 -27.01
CA PRO A 77 21.93 -2.86 -27.00
C PRO A 77 22.62 -1.95 -25.97
N VAL A 78 23.84 -2.33 -25.58
CA VAL A 78 24.69 -1.54 -24.66
C VAL A 78 25.59 -0.62 -25.47
N HIS A 79 25.52 0.68 -25.22
CA HIS A 79 26.35 1.70 -25.87
C HIS A 79 27.48 2.17 -24.95
N ASP A 80 27.20 2.32 -23.66
CA ASP A 80 28.19 2.65 -22.63
C ASP A 80 28.07 1.66 -21.47
N PHE A 81 29.17 0.96 -21.15
CA PHE A 81 29.26 0.04 -20.00
C PHE A 81 30.26 0.53 -18.94
N ASN A 82 30.77 1.75 -19.06
CA ASN A 82 31.60 2.33 -18.02
C ASN A 82 30.72 2.73 -16.83
N HIS A 83 30.85 2.02 -15.70
CA HIS A 83 30.04 2.29 -14.49
C HIS A 83 29.97 3.77 -14.09
N ARG A 84 31.00 4.58 -14.33
CA ARG A 84 30.98 5.99 -13.92
C ARG A 84 30.13 6.90 -14.81
N THR A 85 29.76 6.45 -16.00
CA THR A 85 29.09 7.29 -17.02
C THR A 85 27.86 6.66 -17.63
N THR A 86 27.75 5.33 -17.59
CA THR A 86 26.67 4.59 -18.25
C THR A 86 25.30 5.05 -17.76
N SER A 87 24.44 5.38 -18.70
CA SER A 87 22.99 5.45 -18.51
C SER A 87 22.29 4.19 -18.99
N ASP A 88 22.98 3.27 -19.67
CA ASP A 88 22.40 1.99 -20.12
C ASP A 88 22.23 1.00 -18.97
N MET A 89 23.03 1.13 -17.91
CA MET A 89 23.09 0.18 -16.80
C MET A 89 22.76 0.83 -15.45
N TRP A 90 22.21 0.02 -14.54
CA TRP A 90 22.06 0.31 -13.12
C TRP A 90 22.88 -0.70 -12.34
N LEU A 91 23.97 -0.25 -11.74
CA LEU A 91 25.04 -1.10 -11.28
C LEU A 91 25.30 -0.92 -9.78
N TYR A 92 25.50 -2.04 -9.11
CA TYR A 92 25.91 -2.13 -7.73
C TYR A 92 27.32 -2.71 -7.62
N ARG A 93 28.25 -1.92 -7.07
CA ARG A 93 29.69 -2.21 -7.09
C ARG A 93 30.14 -3.06 -5.90
N ALA A 94 30.88 -4.13 -6.18
CA ALA A 94 31.40 -5.07 -5.18
C ALA A 94 32.33 -4.40 -4.15
N TYR A 95 33.38 -3.72 -4.62
CA TYR A 95 34.45 -3.19 -3.78
C TYR A 95 33.98 -2.22 -2.69
N SER A 96 33.10 -1.28 -3.05
CA SER A 96 32.72 -0.17 -2.16
C SER A 96 31.25 -0.14 -1.80
N GLY A 97 30.42 -0.95 -2.47
CA GLY A 97 28.97 -0.91 -2.30
C GLY A 97 28.29 0.32 -2.90
N ASN A 98 29.02 1.14 -3.68
CA ASN A 98 28.43 2.28 -4.37
C ASN A 98 27.49 1.83 -5.49
N LEU A 99 26.49 2.68 -5.75
CA LEU A 99 25.50 2.49 -6.80
C LEU A 99 25.81 3.44 -7.96
N TYR A 100 25.58 2.98 -9.19
CA TYR A 100 25.91 3.70 -10.40
C TYR A 100 24.79 3.63 -11.43
N HIS A 101 24.35 4.80 -11.89
CA HIS A 101 23.47 5.00 -13.04
C HIS A 101 23.55 6.48 -13.42
N ASN A 102 23.99 6.80 -14.63
CA ASN A 102 24.30 8.17 -15.06
C ASN A 102 25.24 8.91 -14.08
N GLY A 103 26.24 8.18 -13.56
CA GLY A 103 27.11 8.65 -12.48
C GLY A 103 26.97 7.84 -11.19
N GLU A 104 27.80 8.19 -10.21
CA GLU A 104 27.76 7.61 -8.86
C GLU A 104 26.62 8.20 -8.06
N GLN A 105 25.85 7.35 -7.37
CA GLN A 105 24.74 7.76 -6.53
C GLN A 105 25.18 8.01 -5.09
N THR A 106 24.41 8.84 -4.38
CA THR A 106 24.69 9.19 -2.97
C THR A 106 24.53 7.98 -2.04
N LEU A 107 23.56 7.10 -2.32
CA LEU A 107 23.31 5.91 -1.52
C LEU A 107 24.43 4.88 -1.71
N THR A 108 24.90 4.33 -0.60
CA THR A 108 25.90 3.27 -0.57
C THR A 108 25.37 2.09 0.23
N LEU A 109 25.42 0.90 -0.36
CA LEU A 109 25.03 -0.36 0.27
C LEU A 109 26.29 -1.12 0.77
N SER A 110 26.10 -2.31 1.32
CA SER A 110 27.20 -3.11 1.89
C SER A 110 28.09 -3.75 0.82
N SER A 111 29.37 -3.37 0.75
CA SER A 111 30.35 -4.03 -0.14
C SER A 111 30.27 -5.57 -0.08
N PHE A 112 30.56 -6.23 -1.19
CA PHE A 112 30.43 -7.68 -1.33
C PHE A 112 31.62 -8.28 -2.09
N THR A 113 31.87 -9.56 -1.88
CA THR A 113 33.07 -10.24 -2.38
C THR A 113 32.83 -11.71 -2.67
N GLN A 114 33.90 -12.44 -3.02
CA GLN A 114 33.85 -13.88 -3.30
C GLN A 114 33.13 -14.66 -2.19
N GLY A 115 32.11 -15.42 -2.58
CA GLY A 115 31.28 -16.24 -1.71
C GLY A 115 29.96 -15.59 -1.27
N ASP A 116 29.77 -14.30 -1.56
CA ASP A 116 28.52 -13.61 -1.24
C ASP A 116 27.42 -13.87 -2.29
N PHE A 117 26.16 -13.84 -1.83
CA PHE A 117 24.97 -13.76 -2.66
C PHE A 117 24.41 -12.35 -2.65
N ILE A 118 24.09 -11.83 -3.83
CA ILE A 118 23.39 -10.57 -4.01
C ILE A 118 22.02 -10.85 -4.62
N THR A 119 20.98 -10.69 -3.82
CA THR A 119 19.59 -10.69 -4.29
C THR A 119 19.32 -9.39 -5.02
N CYS A 120 18.81 -9.47 -6.23
CA CYS A 120 18.35 -8.34 -7.02
C CYS A 120 16.83 -8.45 -7.18
N VAL A 121 16.12 -7.37 -6.92
CA VAL A 121 14.68 -7.24 -7.17
C VAL A 121 14.49 -6.11 -8.16
N LEU A 122 13.87 -6.42 -9.30
CA LEU A 122 13.48 -5.45 -10.32
C LEU A 122 11.95 -5.40 -10.38
N ASP A 123 11.39 -4.25 -10.06
CA ASP A 123 9.96 -4.00 -10.17
C ASP A 123 9.71 -3.02 -11.33
N MET A 124 9.20 -3.54 -12.44
CA MET A 124 8.89 -2.75 -13.63
C MET A 124 7.61 -1.92 -13.47
N GLU A 125 6.74 -2.25 -12.52
CA GLU A 125 5.51 -1.52 -12.25
C GLU A 125 5.77 -0.33 -11.33
N ALA A 126 6.48 -0.56 -10.24
CA ALA A 126 6.94 0.49 -9.33
C ALA A 126 8.14 1.28 -9.89
N ARG A 127 8.79 0.77 -10.94
CA ARG A 127 10.01 1.32 -11.55
C ARG A 127 11.16 1.46 -10.56
N THR A 128 11.40 0.39 -9.81
CA THR A 128 12.45 0.36 -8.78
C THR A 128 13.39 -0.83 -8.93
N ILE A 129 14.61 -0.66 -8.43
CA ILE A 129 15.60 -1.73 -8.28
C ILE A 129 16.05 -1.76 -6.83
N SER A 130 16.08 -2.94 -6.22
CA SER A 130 16.53 -3.16 -4.85
C SER A 130 17.56 -4.28 -4.76
N PHE A 131 18.52 -4.15 -3.84
CA PHE A 131 19.56 -5.16 -3.61
C PHE A 131 19.61 -5.61 -2.15
N GLY A 132 19.74 -6.93 -1.95
CA GLY A 132 19.97 -7.55 -0.64
C GLY A 132 21.24 -8.40 -0.66
N LYS A 133 21.98 -8.44 0.46
CA LYS A 133 23.21 -9.24 0.58
C LYS A 133 22.97 -10.43 1.50
N ASN A 134 23.36 -11.64 1.09
CA ASN A 134 23.37 -12.86 1.91
C ASN A 134 22.03 -13.15 2.65
N GLY A 135 20.90 -12.88 1.98
CA GLY A 135 19.56 -13.10 2.54
C GLY A 135 19.01 -11.94 3.37
N GLU A 136 19.76 -10.83 3.53
CA GLU A 136 19.19 -9.59 4.06
C GLU A 136 18.05 -9.07 3.16
N GLU A 137 17.06 -8.42 3.79
CA GLU A 137 15.98 -7.73 3.11
C GLU A 137 16.51 -6.76 2.04
N PRO A 138 16.05 -6.87 0.77
CA PRO A 138 16.48 -5.98 -0.30
C PRO A 138 16.19 -4.51 0.03
N LYS A 139 17.23 -3.68 -0.08
CA LYS A 139 17.14 -2.23 0.11
C LYS A 139 16.97 -1.54 -1.23
N LEU A 140 16.06 -0.57 -1.29
CA LEU A 140 15.83 0.27 -2.46
C LEU A 140 17.13 0.95 -2.87
N ALA A 141 17.53 0.75 -4.11
CA ALA A 141 18.79 1.23 -4.67
C ALA A 141 18.58 2.27 -5.77
N PHE A 142 17.57 2.07 -6.61
CA PHE A 142 17.21 2.99 -7.68
C PHE A 142 15.69 3.12 -7.78
N GLU A 143 15.26 4.35 -8.08
CA GLU A 143 13.88 4.74 -8.37
C GLU A 143 13.82 5.31 -9.79
N ASP A 144 12.60 5.55 -10.28
CA ASP A 144 12.34 6.16 -11.58
C ASP A 144 13.04 5.43 -12.76
N VAL A 145 13.13 4.11 -12.69
CA VAL A 145 13.74 3.27 -13.73
C VAL A 145 12.98 3.44 -15.05
N ASP A 146 13.67 3.96 -16.06
CA ASP A 146 13.10 4.48 -17.30
C ASP A 146 13.42 3.60 -18.54
N ALA A 147 13.29 2.28 -18.39
CA ALA A 147 13.48 1.33 -19.47
C ALA A 147 12.23 0.46 -19.65
N ALA A 148 11.89 0.16 -20.91
CA ALA A 148 10.77 -0.73 -21.25
C ALA A 148 11.13 -2.22 -21.08
N GLU A 149 12.42 -2.55 -21.20
CA GLU A 149 12.94 -3.90 -21.04
C GLU A 149 14.33 -3.83 -20.42
N LEU A 150 14.59 -4.67 -19.41
CA LEU A 150 15.86 -4.73 -18.71
C LEU A 150 16.33 -6.17 -18.53
N TYR A 151 17.64 -6.37 -18.66
CA TYR A 151 18.29 -7.65 -18.54
C TYR A 151 19.16 -7.68 -17.27
N PRO A 152 19.08 -8.74 -16.44
CA PRO A 152 20.11 -9.00 -15.44
C PRO A 152 21.51 -8.92 -16.06
N CYS A 153 22.43 -8.18 -15.46
CA CYS A 153 23.76 -7.98 -16.02
C CYS A 153 24.86 -8.01 -14.96
N VAL A 154 26.05 -8.37 -15.42
CA VAL A 154 27.30 -8.27 -14.67
C VAL A 154 28.29 -7.48 -15.51
N MET A 155 29.05 -6.57 -14.88
CA MET A 155 30.09 -5.78 -15.53
C MET A 155 31.39 -5.88 -14.74
N PHE A 156 32.48 -6.16 -15.43
CA PHE A 156 33.84 -6.22 -14.87
C PHE A 156 34.63 -5.00 -15.32
N TYR A 157 35.07 -4.18 -14.37
CA TYR A 157 35.89 -2.99 -14.64
C TYR A 157 37.38 -3.22 -14.40
N SER A 158 37.78 -4.42 -13.95
CA SER A 158 39.17 -4.83 -13.86
C SER A 158 39.78 -4.97 -15.26
N SER A 159 41.11 -4.85 -15.36
CA SER A 159 41.84 -5.07 -16.62
C SER A 159 42.35 -6.50 -16.76
N ASN A 160 42.42 -7.23 -15.65
CA ASN A 160 42.92 -8.60 -15.61
C ASN A 160 41.72 -9.56 -15.63
N PRO A 161 41.79 -10.66 -16.40
CA PRO A 161 40.74 -11.66 -16.42
C PRO A 161 40.71 -12.47 -15.11
N GLY A 162 39.58 -13.11 -14.85
CA GLY A 162 39.49 -14.20 -13.89
C GLY A 162 38.36 -14.11 -12.87
N GLU A 163 37.67 -12.98 -12.75
CA GLU A 163 36.45 -12.86 -11.96
C GLU A 163 35.34 -13.74 -12.54
N LYS A 164 34.50 -14.30 -11.66
CA LYS A 164 33.41 -15.19 -12.04
C LYS A 164 32.16 -14.90 -11.22
N VAL A 165 31.02 -14.77 -11.89
CA VAL A 165 29.72 -14.55 -11.25
C VAL A 165 28.71 -15.55 -11.81
N LYS A 166 27.96 -16.21 -10.92
CA LYS A 166 26.87 -17.11 -11.28
C LYS A 166 25.53 -16.40 -11.11
N ILE A 167 24.60 -16.57 -12.04
CA ILE A 167 23.20 -16.16 -11.90
C ILE A 167 22.33 -17.37 -11.53
N CYS A 168 21.40 -17.20 -10.58
CA CYS A 168 20.51 -18.27 -10.11
C CYS A 168 19.20 -17.73 -9.51
N ASP A 169 18.29 -18.65 -9.19
CA ASP A 169 17.05 -18.41 -8.42
C ASP A 169 16.15 -17.31 -9.01
N MET A 170 16.05 -17.20 -10.34
CA MET A 170 15.15 -16.24 -10.96
C MET A 170 13.70 -16.67 -10.78
N GLN A 171 12.91 -15.80 -10.16
CA GLN A 171 11.52 -16.02 -9.82
C GLN A 171 10.74 -14.74 -10.16
N MET A 172 9.55 -14.91 -10.71
CA MET A 172 8.57 -13.84 -10.68
C MET A 172 8.10 -13.75 -9.24
N ARG A 173 8.25 -12.60 -8.58
CA ARG A 173 7.44 -12.35 -7.40
C ARG A 173 5.99 -12.30 -7.90
N GLY A 174 5.13 -13.10 -7.26
CA GLY A 174 3.71 -13.19 -7.59
C GLY A 174 3.11 -11.81 -7.85
N THR A 175 2.09 -11.77 -8.71
CA THR A 175 1.32 -10.58 -9.11
C THR A 175 1.28 -9.53 -8.00
N PRO A 176 1.44 -8.22 -8.30
CA PRO A 176 1.27 -7.16 -7.29
C PRO A 176 0.04 -7.52 -6.49
N ARG A 177 0.20 -7.77 -5.18
CA ARG A 177 -0.86 -8.29 -4.29
C ARG A 177 -2.17 -7.70 -4.78
N ASP A 178 -3.08 -8.54 -5.31
CA ASP A 178 -4.39 -8.06 -5.73
C ASP A 178 -4.97 -7.38 -4.49
N LEU A 179 -4.92 -6.04 -4.48
CA LEU A 179 -5.30 -5.27 -3.31
C LEU A 179 -6.78 -5.56 -3.14
N LEU A 180 -7.11 -6.31 -2.09
CA LEU A 180 -8.49 -6.57 -1.78
C LEU A 180 -9.12 -5.25 -1.34
N PRO A 181 -10.45 -5.08 -1.49
CA PRO A 181 -11.13 -3.92 -0.93
C PRO A 181 -10.80 -3.75 0.57
N GLY A 182 -9.97 -2.75 0.91
CA GLY A 182 -9.44 -2.54 2.27
C GLY A 182 -7.93 -2.53 2.37
N ASP A 183 -7.21 -2.94 1.32
CA ASP A 183 -5.76 -2.93 1.27
C ASP A 183 -5.17 -1.64 0.67
N PRO A 184 -3.99 -1.21 1.17
CA PRO A 184 -3.38 -1.63 2.44
C PRO A 184 -4.25 -1.29 3.66
N ILE A 185 -4.26 -2.18 4.64
CA ILE A 185 -5.22 -2.25 5.77
C ILE A 185 -5.51 -0.85 6.34
N CYS A 186 -6.66 -0.28 6.01
CA CYS A 186 -7.14 0.96 6.65
C CYS A 186 -8.46 0.76 7.35
N SER A 187 -9.31 -0.08 6.78
CA SER A 187 -10.64 -0.41 7.28
C SER A 187 -10.96 -1.86 6.95
N PRO A 188 -11.73 -2.58 7.79
CA PRO A 188 -12.15 -3.95 7.50
C PRO A 188 -12.89 -4.05 6.17
N VAL A 189 -12.71 -5.15 5.43
CA VAL A 189 -13.33 -5.41 4.11
C VAL A 189 -14.84 -5.14 4.12
N ALA A 190 -15.53 -5.55 5.18
CA ALA A 190 -16.97 -5.34 5.35
C ALA A 190 -17.37 -3.85 5.35
N ALA A 191 -16.54 -2.98 5.92
CA ALA A 191 -16.77 -1.54 5.93
C ALA A 191 -16.58 -0.94 4.53
N VAL A 192 -15.51 -1.34 3.83
CA VAL A 192 -15.21 -0.88 2.47
C VAL A 192 -16.32 -1.28 1.49
N LEU A 193 -16.78 -2.53 1.56
CA LEU A 193 -17.89 -3.02 0.73
C LEU A 193 -19.19 -2.29 1.03
N ALA A 194 -19.48 -2.01 2.31
CA ALA A 194 -20.66 -1.25 2.70
C ALA A 194 -20.63 0.18 2.13
N GLU A 195 -19.51 0.89 2.25
CA GLU A 195 -19.32 2.22 1.68
C GLU A 195 -19.45 2.23 0.15
N ALA A 196 -18.76 1.32 -0.55
CA ALA A 196 -18.83 1.21 -2.00
C ALA A 196 -20.28 0.96 -2.48
N THR A 197 -21.00 0.09 -1.78
CA THR A 197 -22.42 -0.19 -2.05
C THR A 197 -23.29 1.04 -1.81
N ILE A 198 -23.08 1.78 -0.71
CA ILE A 198 -23.79 3.02 -0.41
C ILE A 198 -23.53 4.08 -1.48
N GLN A 199 -22.28 4.25 -1.90
CA GLN A 199 -21.92 5.21 -2.95
C GLN A 199 -22.56 4.84 -4.29
N LEU A 200 -22.54 3.56 -4.67
CA LEU A 200 -23.22 3.10 -5.87
C LEU A 200 -24.72 3.43 -5.82
N ILE A 201 -25.39 3.14 -4.70
CA ILE A 201 -26.82 3.47 -4.50
C ILE A 201 -27.05 4.98 -4.62
N ARG A 202 -26.18 5.81 -4.03
CA ARG A 202 -26.29 7.28 -4.12
C ARG A 202 -26.05 7.80 -5.53
N ILE A 203 -25.10 7.23 -6.28
CA ILE A 203 -24.85 7.58 -7.68
C ILE A 203 -26.06 7.21 -8.53
N LEU A 204 -26.61 6.01 -8.37
CA LEU A 204 -27.83 5.59 -9.05
C LEU A 204 -29.00 6.50 -8.69
N HIS A 205 -29.17 6.85 -7.40
CA HIS A 205 -30.25 7.73 -6.94
C HIS A 205 -30.25 9.11 -7.59
N ARG A 206 -29.07 9.63 -7.98
CA ARG A 206 -28.94 10.90 -8.73
C ARG A 206 -29.44 10.83 -10.17
N THR A 207 -29.74 9.64 -10.68
CA THR A 207 -30.24 9.45 -12.04
C THR A 207 -31.76 9.25 -12.05
N ASP A 208 -32.48 10.00 -12.88
CA ASP A 208 -33.95 10.06 -12.88
C ASP A 208 -34.64 8.70 -13.00
N ARG A 209 -34.02 7.75 -13.72
CA ARG A 209 -34.55 6.39 -13.90
C ARG A 209 -34.62 5.59 -12.60
N TRP A 210 -33.69 5.85 -11.67
CA TRP A 210 -33.53 5.05 -10.46
C TRP A 210 -34.05 5.76 -9.21
N THR A 211 -34.11 7.10 -9.20
CA THR A 211 -34.54 7.91 -8.05
C THR A 211 -35.87 7.43 -7.46
N TYR A 212 -36.90 7.27 -8.29
CA TYR A 212 -38.23 6.86 -7.83
C TYR A 212 -38.22 5.45 -7.21
N CYS A 213 -37.58 4.49 -7.89
CA CYS A 213 -37.52 3.10 -7.44
C CYS A 213 -36.76 2.97 -6.11
N ILE A 214 -35.61 3.64 -5.99
CA ILE A 214 -34.79 3.65 -4.78
C ILE A 214 -35.55 4.30 -3.63
N ASN A 215 -36.16 5.48 -3.83
CA ASN A 215 -36.96 6.15 -2.80
C ASN A 215 -38.12 5.29 -2.32
N LYS A 216 -38.87 4.65 -3.23
CA LYS A 216 -39.95 3.74 -2.88
C LYS A 216 -39.44 2.59 -2.00
N LYS A 217 -38.33 1.96 -2.36
CA LYS A 217 -37.76 0.85 -1.60
C LYS A 217 -37.22 1.26 -0.23
N MET A 218 -36.54 2.40 -0.16
CA MET A 218 -36.05 2.97 1.10
C MET A 218 -37.21 3.27 2.05
N MET A 219 -38.29 3.87 1.54
CA MET A 219 -39.50 4.14 2.31
C MET A 219 -40.16 2.85 2.79
N GLU A 220 -40.37 1.84 1.94
CA GLU A 220 -40.92 0.53 2.33
C GLU A 220 -40.14 -0.10 3.49
N ARG A 221 -38.80 -0.05 3.43
CA ARG A 221 -37.92 -0.60 4.46
C ARG A 221 -37.98 0.21 5.76
N LEU A 222 -37.94 1.55 5.70
CA LEU A 222 -38.06 2.42 6.89
C LEU A 222 -39.41 2.25 7.60
N HIS A 223 -40.49 1.96 6.88
CA HIS A 223 -41.80 1.73 7.51
C HIS A 223 -41.82 0.54 8.47
N LYS A 224 -40.90 -0.43 8.31
CA LYS A 224 -40.77 -1.57 9.22
C LYS A 224 -40.37 -1.16 10.65
N ILE A 225 -39.74 0.00 10.83
CA ILE A 225 -39.47 0.60 12.15
C ILE A 225 -40.75 0.70 12.98
N LYS A 226 -41.86 1.11 12.36
CA LYS A 226 -43.14 1.30 13.06
C LYS A 226 -43.70 -0.01 13.60
N ILE A 227 -43.43 -1.13 12.92
CA ILE A 227 -43.90 -2.46 13.32
C ILE A 227 -43.09 -2.92 14.54
N CYS A 228 -41.77 -2.81 14.49
CA CYS A 228 -40.88 -3.17 15.60
C CYS A 228 -41.15 -2.35 16.88
N ILE A 229 -41.54 -1.07 16.76
CA ILE A 229 -41.81 -0.18 17.90
C ILE A 229 -43.24 -0.35 18.45
N LYS A 230 -44.22 -0.64 17.60
CA LYS A 230 -45.61 -0.83 18.05
C LYS A 230 -45.78 -2.13 18.86
N GLU A 231 -45.07 -3.19 18.51
CA GLU A 231 -45.14 -4.48 19.21
C GLU A 231 -44.44 -4.47 20.57
N SER A 232 -43.47 -3.57 20.79
CA SER A 232 -42.74 -3.46 22.07
C SER A 232 -43.40 -2.53 23.09
N GLY A 233 -44.55 -1.92 22.77
CA GLY A 233 -45.32 -1.05 23.68
C GLY A 233 -44.63 0.26 24.06
N GLN A 234 -43.47 0.58 23.49
CA GLN A 234 -42.69 1.77 23.83
C GLN A 234 -43.09 2.98 22.96
N LYS A 235 -43.62 4.04 23.59
CA LYS A 235 -43.74 5.35 22.94
C LYS A 235 -42.34 5.98 22.85
N LEU A 236 -41.83 6.22 21.64
CA LEU A 236 -40.64 7.03 21.43
C LEU A 236 -40.88 8.43 22.03
N LYS A 237 -40.18 8.76 23.13
CA LYS A 237 -40.05 10.16 23.52
C LYS A 237 -39.26 10.84 22.39
N LYS A 238 -39.88 11.83 21.73
CA LYS A 238 -39.18 12.74 20.80
C LYS A 238 -37.97 13.29 21.55
N SER A 239 -36.75 12.96 21.13
CA SER A 239 -35.57 13.70 21.56
C SER A 239 -35.77 15.15 21.15
N ARG A 240 -36.02 16.02 22.13
CA ARG A 240 -36.05 17.47 21.93
C ARG A 240 -34.60 17.96 21.94
N SER A 241 -34.33 18.95 21.10
CA SER A 241 -33.01 19.52 20.86
C SER A 241 -32.34 20.03 22.13
N VAL A 242 -31.02 20.19 22.04
CA VAL A 242 -30.04 20.55 23.10
C VAL A 242 -30.38 21.85 23.86
N GLN A 243 -31.33 22.67 23.40
CA GLN A 243 -31.63 23.98 23.98
C GLN A 243 -32.50 23.99 25.25
N SER A 244 -33.16 22.88 25.64
CA SER A 244 -34.04 22.89 26.82
C SER A 244 -33.42 22.29 28.09
N ARG A 245 -32.09 22.15 28.15
CA ARG A 245 -31.39 21.47 29.23
C ARG A 245 -31.07 22.38 30.43
N GLU A 246 -31.07 23.70 30.23
CA GLU A 246 -30.63 24.65 31.27
C GLU A 246 -31.72 25.02 32.30
N GLU A 247 -33.01 24.88 31.99
CA GLU A 247 -34.08 25.31 32.91
C GLU A 247 -34.50 24.26 33.97
N ASN A 248 -34.12 22.99 33.81
CA ASN A 248 -34.62 21.91 34.68
C ASN A 248 -33.63 21.42 35.75
N GLU A 249 -32.34 21.79 35.66
CA GLU A 249 -31.35 21.43 36.68
C GLU A 249 -31.66 22.06 38.05
N MET A 250 -32.43 23.16 38.08
CA MET A 250 -32.85 23.81 39.34
C MET A 250 -34.08 23.16 40.01
N ARG A 251 -34.74 22.19 39.37
CA ARG A 251 -35.95 21.54 39.90
C ARG A 251 -35.69 20.13 40.46
N GLU A 252 -34.64 19.45 40.01
CA GLU A 252 -34.32 18.08 40.44
C GLU A 252 -33.59 17.99 41.79
N GLU A 253 -33.08 19.11 42.33
CA GLU A 253 -32.42 19.12 43.65
C GLU A 253 -33.39 19.04 44.86
N LYS A 254 -34.71 19.11 44.66
CA LYS A 254 -35.69 19.14 45.77
C LYS A 254 -36.49 17.86 46.03
N GLU A 255 -36.34 16.81 45.23
CA GLU A 255 -37.13 15.57 45.39
C GLU A 255 -36.29 14.30 45.63
N ASN A 256 -35.02 14.44 46.07
CA ASN A 256 -34.17 13.29 46.42
C ASN A 256 -34.12 12.99 47.93
N LYS A 257 -35.29 12.81 48.55
CA LYS A 257 -35.42 12.01 49.77
C LYS A 257 -36.69 11.18 49.69
N GLU A 258 -36.49 9.87 49.86
CA GLU A 258 -37.50 8.80 49.92
C GLU A 258 -37.85 8.16 48.56
N GLU A 259 -37.03 7.20 48.14
CA GLU A 259 -37.43 5.78 48.06
C GLU A 259 -36.31 4.96 47.40
N GLU A 260 -35.47 4.34 48.24
CA GLU A 260 -34.74 3.13 47.84
C GLU A 260 -35.77 2.00 47.66
N LYS A 261 -36.10 1.68 46.41
CA LYS A 261 -36.37 0.32 45.90
C LYS A 261 -36.86 0.39 44.46
N GLY A 262 -36.01 -0.03 43.50
CA GLY A 262 -36.50 -0.41 42.18
C GLY A 262 -35.55 -0.08 41.03
N LYS A 263 -34.95 -1.15 40.49
CA LYS A 263 -34.49 -1.29 39.10
C LYS A 263 -33.81 -0.07 38.48
N HIS A 264 -32.48 -0.16 38.36
CA HIS A 264 -31.72 0.60 37.37
C HIS A 264 -32.46 0.62 36.02
N ASN A 265 -32.87 1.82 35.66
CA ASN A 265 -33.50 2.24 34.43
C ASN A 265 -32.59 1.88 33.24
N ARG A 266 -32.70 0.65 32.72
CA ARG A 266 -32.04 0.23 31.48
C ARG A 266 -32.84 0.80 30.31
N HIS A 267 -32.29 1.80 29.65
CA HIS A 267 -32.89 2.46 28.49
C HIS A 267 -33.26 1.46 27.36
N GLY A 268 -34.55 1.43 27.00
CA GLY A 268 -35.13 1.37 25.65
C GLY A 268 -34.76 0.24 24.66
N LEU A 269 -33.49 -0.09 24.47
CA LEU A 269 -33.05 -1.05 23.44
C LEU A 269 -32.97 -2.51 23.93
N ALA A 270 -32.97 -2.73 25.25
CA ALA A 270 -32.73 -4.04 25.85
C ALA A 270 -33.93 -5.01 25.80
N ASP A 271 -35.11 -4.56 25.37
CA ASP A 271 -36.36 -5.35 25.36
C ASP A 271 -36.82 -5.78 23.95
N LEU A 272 -35.97 -5.62 22.92
CA LEU A 272 -36.31 -6.04 21.56
C LEU A 272 -36.11 -7.56 21.39
N SER A 273 -37.13 -8.24 20.85
CA SER A 273 -37.00 -9.65 20.49
C SER A 273 -35.98 -9.84 19.35
N GLU A 274 -35.36 -11.02 19.29
CA GLU A 274 -34.39 -11.37 18.24
C GLU A 274 -34.92 -11.14 16.80
N PRO A 275 -36.20 -11.46 16.47
CA PRO A 275 -36.78 -11.15 15.16
C PRO A 275 -36.87 -9.65 14.86
N GLN A 276 -37.14 -8.82 15.87
CA GLN A 276 -37.22 -7.37 15.73
C GLN A 276 -35.83 -6.78 15.52
N LEU A 277 -34.83 -7.22 16.28
CA LEU A 277 -33.44 -6.84 16.08
C LEU A 277 -32.96 -7.22 14.67
N ARG A 278 -33.26 -8.44 14.23
CA ARG A 278 -32.90 -8.89 12.87
C ARG A 278 -33.56 -8.03 11.78
N THR A 279 -34.82 -7.67 11.96
CA THR A 279 -35.53 -6.78 11.03
C THR A 279 -34.89 -5.39 10.99
N LEU A 280 -34.56 -4.82 12.15
CA LEU A 280 -33.88 -3.53 12.23
C LEU A 280 -32.51 -3.57 11.57
N CYS A 281 -31.69 -4.60 11.84
CA CYS A 281 -30.34 -4.71 11.28
C CYS A 281 -30.32 -4.99 9.77
N ILE A 282 -31.24 -5.80 9.24
CA ILE A 282 -31.20 -6.24 7.83
C ILE A 282 -32.01 -5.31 6.91
N GLU A 283 -33.13 -4.80 7.39
CA GLU A 283 -34.05 -4.02 6.54
C GLU A 283 -33.88 -2.52 6.74
N VAL A 284 -33.77 -2.08 7.99
CA VAL A 284 -33.82 -0.65 8.33
C VAL A 284 -32.43 -0.02 8.31
N TRP A 285 -31.47 -0.63 8.99
CA TRP A 285 -30.12 -0.09 9.15
C TRP A 285 -29.43 0.24 7.82
N PRO A 286 -29.53 -0.59 6.76
CA PRO A 286 -28.93 -0.25 5.47
C PRO A 286 -29.52 1.03 4.85
N VAL A 287 -30.79 1.34 5.09
CA VAL A 287 -31.40 2.58 4.59
C VAL A 287 -30.86 3.78 5.35
N LEU A 288 -30.71 3.67 6.67
CA LEU A 288 -30.10 4.71 7.49
C LEU A 288 -28.64 4.93 7.11
N ALA A 289 -27.90 3.86 6.84
CA ALA A 289 -26.54 3.89 6.32
C ALA A 289 -26.45 4.59 4.95
N VAL A 290 -27.40 4.37 4.04
CA VAL A 290 -27.45 5.10 2.75
C VAL A 290 -27.74 6.59 2.94
N ILE A 291 -28.61 6.96 3.88
CA ILE A 291 -28.97 8.36 4.16
C ILE A 291 -27.84 9.09 4.90
N GLY A 292 -27.43 8.56 6.05
CA GLY A 292 -26.45 9.17 6.95
C GLY A 292 -24.99 8.88 6.61
N GLY A 293 -24.73 7.85 5.80
CA GLY A 293 -23.39 7.31 5.60
C GLY A 293 -23.04 6.24 6.63
N VAL A 294 -21.95 5.51 6.35
CA VAL A 294 -21.24 4.66 7.31
C VAL A 294 -19.88 5.31 7.46
N ASP A 295 -19.48 5.62 8.68
CA ASP A 295 -18.16 6.17 8.99
C ASP A 295 -17.38 5.12 9.79
N ALA A 296 -16.38 4.51 9.16
CA ALA A 296 -15.51 3.53 9.80
C ALA A 296 -14.12 4.10 10.14
N GLY A 297 -13.83 5.36 9.82
CA GLY A 297 -12.54 6.00 10.05
C GLY A 297 -11.63 6.08 8.83
N LEU A 298 -10.32 5.85 9.03
CA LEU A 298 -9.27 6.07 8.04
C LEU A 298 -9.39 5.10 6.85
N ARG A 299 -9.20 5.59 5.62
CA ARG A 299 -9.24 4.80 4.38
C ARG A 299 -8.06 5.12 3.47
N VAL A 300 -7.55 4.14 2.73
CA VAL A 300 -6.59 4.38 1.64
C VAL A 300 -7.21 5.33 0.62
N GLY A 301 -6.44 6.30 0.14
CA GLY A 301 -6.92 7.39 -0.71
C GLY A 301 -7.76 8.45 0.02
N GLY A 302 -8.00 8.28 1.33
CA GLY A 302 -8.69 9.25 2.16
C GLY A 302 -7.84 10.52 2.37
N ARG A 303 -8.49 11.68 2.38
CA ARG A 303 -7.83 12.96 2.65
C ARG A 303 -7.64 13.13 4.15
N CYS A 304 -6.45 13.53 4.58
CA CYS A 304 -6.12 13.82 5.98
C CYS A 304 -5.40 15.17 6.11
N VAL A 305 -5.51 15.81 7.28
CA VAL A 305 -4.97 17.16 7.54
C VAL A 305 -4.14 17.19 8.82
N HIS A 306 -2.88 17.62 8.73
CA HIS A 306 -1.97 17.76 9.87
C HIS A 306 -2.42 18.83 10.85
N LYS A 307 -2.88 18.48 12.06
CA LYS A 307 -3.39 19.47 13.03
C LYS A 307 -2.43 20.63 13.27
N GLN A 308 -1.12 20.36 13.41
CA GLN A 308 -0.18 21.43 13.74
C GLN A 308 0.20 22.32 12.55
N THR A 309 0.08 21.82 11.31
CA THR A 309 0.61 22.53 10.13
C THR A 309 -0.47 22.86 9.10
N GLY A 310 -1.68 22.35 9.26
CA GLY A 310 -2.78 22.47 8.29
C GLY A 310 -2.52 21.77 6.94
N ARG A 311 -1.38 21.08 6.78
CA ARG A 311 -1.01 20.45 5.52
C ARG A 311 -1.94 19.29 5.19
N HIS A 312 -2.33 19.21 3.92
CA HIS A 312 -3.15 18.13 3.41
C HIS A 312 -2.28 16.96 2.94
N ALA A 313 -2.83 15.76 3.08
CA ALA A 313 -2.24 14.52 2.63
C ALA A 313 -3.32 13.53 2.20
N THR A 314 -2.89 12.51 1.46
CA THR A 314 -3.68 11.36 1.06
C THR A 314 -3.16 10.13 1.79
N LEU A 315 -4.02 9.42 2.51
CA LEU A 315 -3.64 8.24 3.27
C LEU A 315 -3.28 7.09 2.32
N LEU A 316 -2.08 6.55 2.47
CA LEU A 316 -1.62 5.40 1.70
C LEU A 316 -1.89 4.09 2.42
N GLY A 317 -1.94 4.09 3.76
CA GLY A 317 -2.43 3.00 4.60
C GLY A 317 -1.44 2.48 5.65
N VAL A 318 -1.79 1.44 6.42
CA VAL A 318 -0.92 0.94 7.49
C VAL A 318 -0.03 -0.21 7.02
N VAL A 319 1.18 -0.26 7.57
CA VAL A 319 2.20 -1.27 7.21
C VAL A 319 1.90 -2.64 7.85
N LYS A 320 1.19 -2.65 8.98
CA LYS A 320 0.88 -3.86 9.75
C LYS A 320 -0.45 -3.73 10.47
N GLU A 321 -1.25 -4.81 10.49
CA GLU A 321 -2.48 -4.88 11.27
C GLU A 321 -2.23 -4.52 12.75
N GLY A 322 -3.08 -3.66 13.33
CA GLY A 322 -2.93 -3.17 14.69
C GLY A 322 -1.89 -2.05 14.89
N SER A 323 -1.21 -1.60 13.82
CA SER A 323 -0.30 -0.45 13.88
C SER A 323 -1.04 0.83 14.26
N THR A 324 -0.48 1.62 15.17
CA THR A 324 -0.95 2.99 15.46
C THR A 324 -0.48 3.98 14.39
N SER A 325 0.32 3.52 13.43
CA SER A 325 0.92 4.34 12.40
C SER A 325 0.50 3.98 10.98
N ALA A 326 0.30 5.01 10.16
CA ALA A 326 -0.13 4.89 8.77
C ALA A 326 0.74 5.75 7.86
N LYS A 327 1.01 5.28 6.64
CA LYS A 327 1.70 6.03 5.61
C LYS A 327 0.73 7.01 4.94
N VAL A 328 1.22 8.20 4.63
CA VAL A 328 0.49 9.25 3.93
C VAL A 328 1.37 9.84 2.83
N GLN A 329 0.74 10.35 1.78
CA GLN A 329 1.36 11.15 0.73
C GLN A 329 0.95 12.60 0.94
N TRP A 330 1.91 13.51 1.15
CA TRP A 330 1.62 14.93 1.33
C TRP A 330 1.29 15.60 0.00
N ASP A 331 0.33 16.52 0.00
CA ASP A 331 0.09 17.38 -1.16
C ASP A 331 1.05 18.56 -1.09
N GLU A 332 2.16 18.48 -1.81
CA GLU A 332 3.05 19.64 -1.92
C GLU A 332 2.45 20.64 -2.91
N ALA A 333 2.28 21.88 -2.45
CA ALA A 333 2.27 23.04 -3.32
C ALA A 333 3.71 23.22 -3.84
N GLU A 334 3.85 23.31 -5.16
CA GLU A 334 5.09 23.40 -5.94
C GLU A 334 5.67 22.06 -6.39
N ILE A 335 5.71 21.90 -7.71
CA ILE A 335 6.23 20.77 -8.45
C ILE A 335 7.73 20.61 -8.13
N THR A 336 8.09 19.59 -7.37
CA THR A 336 9.26 18.76 -7.65
C THR A 336 8.95 17.37 -7.11
N ILE A 337 8.79 16.37 -7.99
CA ILE A 337 8.62 14.98 -7.57
C ILE A 337 9.90 14.58 -6.84
N ARG A 338 9.86 14.59 -5.50
CA ARG A 338 10.81 13.92 -4.63
C ARG A 338 10.02 12.85 -3.88
N TYR A 339 10.21 11.60 -4.25
CA TYR A 339 9.77 10.46 -3.44
C TYR A 339 10.70 10.29 -2.23
N ASP A 340 10.91 11.35 -1.45
CA ASP A 340 11.42 11.19 -0.10
C ASP A 340 10.26 10.60 0.71
N VAL A 341 10.16 9.27 0.74
CA VAL A 341 9.32 8.54 1.70
C VAL A 341 9.93 8.77 3.09
N LEU A 342 9.68 9.95 3.65
CA LEU A 342 9.89 10.24 5.05
C LEU A 342 8.91 9.39 5.85
N CYS A 343 9.33 8.16 6.15
CA CYS A 343 8.69 7.28 7.11
C CYS A 343 8.74 7.94 8.49
N TYR A 344 7.64 8.57 8.90
CA TYR A 344 7.44 8.90 10.30
C TYR A 344 6.42 7.95 10.93
N ALA A 345 6.74 7.43 12.12
CA ALA A 345 5.82 6.66 12.93
C ALA A 345 4.76 7.61 13.54
N PHE A 346 3.49 7.25 13.36
CA PHE A 346 2.31 8.05 13.71
C PHE A 346 1.70 7.64 15.05
N ASN A 347 1.12 8.64 15.74
CA ASN A 347 0.32 8.48 16.95
C ASN A 347 -1.06 9.14 16.76
N ARG A 348 -2.11 8.49 17.25
CA ARG A 348 -3.53 8.77 16.96
C ARG A 348 -4.04 10.09 17.55
N GLU A 349 -3.26 10.75 18.40
CA GLU A 349 -3.66 11.95 19.15
C GLU A 349 -3.50 13.27 18.36
N VAL A 350 -2.86 13.25 17.18
CA VAL A 350 -2.31 14.47 16.56
C VAL A 350 -3.05 14.92 15.28
N PHE A 351 -4.13 14.26 14.83
CA PHE A 351 -4.85 14.67 13.61
C PHE A 351 -6.37 14.74 13.79
N ASP A 352 -7.04 15.69 13.12
CA ASP A 352 -8.49 15.69 12.89
C ASP A 352 -8.66 15.23 11.45
N GLY A 353 -9.32 14.10 11.25
CA GLY A 353 -9.87 13.82 9.92
C GLY A 353 -10.93 14.89 9.67
N GLU A 354 -10.78 15.69 8.62
CA GLU A 354 -11.91 16.45 8.13
C GLU A 354 -12.95 15.45 7.62
N MET A 355 -13.89 15.14 8.51
CA MET A 355 -15.23 14.75 8.14
C MET A 355 -15.70 15.78 7.12
N GLY A 356 -15.96 15.34 5.90
CA GLY A 356 -16.76 16.12 4.99
C GLY A 356 -18.13 16.34 5.64
N ASN A 357 -18.27 17.47 6.35
CA ASN A 357 -19.55 18.07 6.62
C ASN A 357 -20.22 18.22 5.26
N CYS A 358 -21.17 17.33 4.94
CA CYS A 358 -22.17 17.65 3.94
C CYS A 358 -23.05 18.74 4.58
N PRO A 359 -23.05 19.98 4.07
CA PRO A 359 -23.97 20.99 4.55
C PRO A 359 -25.34 20.67 3.96
N TRP A 360 -26.13 19.86 4.65
CA TRP A 360 -27.58 19.83 4.46
C TRP A 360 -28.24 20.59 5.60
N THR A 361 -28.00 21.89 5.63
CA THR A 361 -28.93 22.83 6.25
C THR A 361 -30.19 22.82 5.38
N VAL A 362 -31.17 21.99 5.76
CA VAL A 362 -32.53 22.15 5.24
C VAL A 362 -33.13 23.36 5.94
N SER A 363 -32.85 24.53 5.39
CA SER A 363 -33.57 25.75 5.70
C SER A 363 -35.00 25.58 5.18
N ASN A 364 -35.93 25.30 6.09
CA ASN A 364 -37.36 25.48 5.81
C ASN A 364 -37.59 26.94 5.46
N ASN A 365 -37.94 27.21 4.20
CA ASN A 365 -38.71 28.35 3.76
C ASN A 365 -39.04 28.13 2.28
N VAL A 366 -40.30 27.81 1.96
CA VAL A 366 -41.18 28.58 1.07
C VAL A 366 -42.62 28.15 1.39
N LEU A 367 -43.52 29.14 1.39
CA LEU A 367 -45.00 29.09 1.47
C LEU A 367 -45.68 27.83 0.91
#